data_AF-A0A1F5X529-F1
#
_entry.id   AF-A0A1F5X529-F1
#
_cell.length_a   1.000
_cell.length_b   1.000
_cell.length_c   1.000
_cell.angle_alpha   90.00
_cell.angle_beta   90.00
_cell.angle_gamma   90.00
#
_symmetry.space_group_name_H-M   'P 1'
#
loop_
_entity.id
_entity.type
_entity.pdbx_description
1 polymer ?
#
loop_
_entity_poly.entity_id
_entity_poly.type
_entity_poly.pdbx_seq_one_letter_code
_entity_poly.pdbx_strand_id
1 'polypeptide(L)'
;MADRPMRRPKRFTLKRLILILIILGGIGWGGHYAISTIKANTEFSVELEPGLDRAGIAEKIGEELGWSKKEKQVFAGTHAQIQWMAFSEEALQSFMERFRWGDLEKESFLVQATKYIEPEYDFLALLYAPGTYVIKGDQSMAEIADMLVSKTEFSETGLKEEAVLKTVELVRRDVELLPDLVPLPAKDVRIDRRGSDTLLSFSTTYYNQGKGPLELIADPATKGIRSDIARDVLQRIYRVDGGHRDRVAGNFLWHQEHLHYHFADFVIYDLEAVDVKNPPDLSGVRTKSTFCIRDVSLVDKNFSIENRVEKAKYLICGKELQGISVGWGDTYFYNYVDQNLNITDLPSGTYRLSFIANPSQKFEESSYDNNKSSVLFELDMQNFKVKILEETPKDLPAVEHIYEEQVF
;
A
#
# COMPACT_ATOMS: atom_id res chain seq x y z
N MET A 1 21.95 30.87 -42.57
CA MET A 1 22.77 29.96 -41.75
C MET A 1 21.87 28.82 -41.30
N ALA A 2 22.24 27.60 -41.64
CA ALA A 2 21.36 26.43 -41.60
C ALA A 2 21.10 25.92 -40.18
N ASP A 3 19.83 25.69 -39.85
CA ASP A 3 19.41 24.88 -38.72
C ASP A 3 19.81 23.42 -38.97
N ARG A 4 20.59 22.86 -38.04
CA ARG A 4 20.87 21.42 -37.99
C ARG A 4 19.85 20.76 -37.06
N PRO A 5 19.21 19.65 -37.45
CA PRO A 5 18.41 18.86 -36.52
C PRO A 5 19.33 18.19 -35.49
N MET A 6 18.97 18.32 -34.22
CA MET A 6 19.60 17.63 -33.09
C MET A 6 19.49 16.10 -33.30
N ARG A 7 20.64 15.42 -33.40
CA ARG A 7 20.70 13.95 -33.38
C ARG A 7 20.32 13.44 -31.99
N ARG A 8 19.30 12.57 -31.90
CA ARG A 8 18.96 11.82 -30.68
C ARG A 8 20.15 10.92 -30.27
N PRO A 9 20.49 10.80 -28.97
CA PRO A 9 21.48 9.83 -28.51
C PRO A 9 20.90 8.40 -28.57
N LYS A 10 21.76 7.42 -28.88
CA LYS A 10 21.41 5.99 -28.92
C LYS A 10 20.93 5.54 -27.53
N ARG A 11 19.65 5.18 -27.38
CA ARG A 11 19.09 4.56 -26.17
C ARG A 11 19.59 3.11 -26.07
N PHE A 12 20.63 2.86 -25.27
CA PHE A 12 20.98 1.53 -24.77
C PHE A 12 21.49 1.66 -23.32
N THR A 13 20.72 1.20 -22.34
CA THR A 13 21.19 1.04 -20.95
C THR A 13 20.74 -0.30 -20.35
N LEU A 14 21.63 -0.83 -19.51
CA LEU A 14 21.69 -2.17 -18.94
C LEU A 14 20.43 -2.63 -18.17
N LYS A 15 19.50 -1.72 -17.84
CA LYS A 15 18.25 -2.02 -17.11
C LYS A 15 17.25 -2.86 -17.93
N ARG A 16 17.34 -2.86 -19.27
CA ARG A 16 16.50 -3.72 -20.14
C ARG A 16 16.83 -5.21 -20.04
N LEU A 17 18.01 -5.60 -19.56
CA LEU A 17 18.42 -7.02 -19.51
C LEU A 17 17.68 -7.83 -18.43
N ILE A 18 17.27 -7.18 -17.33
CA ILE A 18 16.59 -7.85 -16.20
C ILE A 18 15.11 -8.09 -16.53
N LEU A 19 14.46 -7.18 -17.28
CA LEU A 19 13.09 -7.39 -17.77
C LEU A 19 13.02 -8.46 -18.86
N ILE A 20 14.07 -8.59 -19.68
CA ILE A 20 14.22 -9.66 -20.67
C ILE A 20 14.25 -11.06 -20.00
N LEU A 21 14.83 -11.19 -18.82
CA LEU A 21 14.92 -12.49 -18.10
C LEU A 21 13.60 -12.95 -17.46
N ILE A 22 12.74 -12.01 -17.02
CA ILE A 22 11.44 -12.37 -16.44
C ILE A 22 10.40 -12.70 -17.54
N ILE A 23 10.47 -12.03 -18.69
CA ILE A 23 9.54 -12.26 -19.81
C ILE A 23 9.91 -13.52 -20.61
N LEU A 24 11.20 -13.87 -20.71
CA LEU A 24 11.65 -15.11 -21.37
C LEU A 24 11.34 -16.38 -20.56
N GLY A 25 11.11 -16.28 -19.24
CA GLY A 25 10.81 -17.44 -18.39
C GLY A 25 9.43 -18.07 -18.61
N GLY A 26 8.51 -17.35 -19.27
CA GLY A 26 7.14 -17.83 -19.56
C GLY A 26 6.96 -18.43 -20.95
N ILE A 27 7.99 -18.39 -21.82
CA ILE A 27 7.90 -18.89 -23.19
C ILE A 27 8.75 -20.15 -23.29
N GLY A 28 8.08 -21.30 -23.27
CA GLY A 28 8.68 -22.57 -23.66
C GLY A 28 9.38 -22.41 -25.01
N TRP A 29 10.64 -22.86 -25.05
CA TRP A 29 11.41 -23.00 -26.28
C TRP A 29 10.68 -23.95 -27.23
N GLY A 30 9.88 -23.38 -28.13
CA GLY A 30 8.98 -24.14 -29.00
C GLY A 30 8.45 -23.32 -30.16
N GLY A 31 9.28 -22.45 -30.74
CA GLY A 31 8.99 -21.73 -31.96
C GLY A 31 10.01 -22.11 -33.03
N HIS A 32 9.84 -23.27 -33.67
CA HIS A 32 10.51 -23.51 -34.94
C HIS A 32 10.04 -22.44 -35.94
N TYR A 33 11.00 -21.63 -36.39
CA TYR A 33 10.88 -20.62 -37.42
C TYR A 33 10.09 -21.16 -38.62
N ALA A 34 8.97 -20.54 -38.95
CA ALA A 34 8.43 -20.62 -40.30
C ALA A 34 9.43 -19.91 -41.21
N ILE A 35 10.21 -20.68 -41.96
CA ILE A 35 11.05 -20.15 -43.04
C ILE A 35 10.07 -19.63 -44.08
N SER A 36 10.02 -18.31 -44.28
CA SER A 36 9.19 -17.71 -45.32
C SER A 36 9.61 -18.33 -46.67
N THR A 37 8.65 -18.83 -47.43
CA THR A 37 8.88 -19.33 -48.80
C THR A 37 9.03 -18.19 -49.81
N ILE A 38 9.08 -16.94 -49.33
CA ILE A 38 9.21 -15.74 -50.15
C ILE A 38 10.68 -15.54 -50.47
N LYS A 39 10.99 -15.32 -51.74
CA LYS A 39 12.37 -15.12 -52.19
C LYS A 39 12.99 -13.91 -51.48
N ALA A 40 14.23 -14.06 -51.01
CA ALA A 40 15.05 -12.93 -50.58
C ALA A 40 15.08 -11.87 -51.71
N ASN A 41 14.88 -10.60 -51.34
CA ASN A 41 14.74 -9.41 -52.22
C ASN A 41 13.36 -9.12 -52.85
N THR A 42 12.26 -9.78 -52.44
CA THR A 42 10.92 -9.29 -52.78
C THR A 42 10.49 -8.19 -51.81
N GLU A 43 10.09 -7.04 -52.33
CA GLU A 43 9.55 -5.91 -51.56
C GLU A 43 8.03 -5.86 -51.72
N PHE A 44 7.33 -5.71 -50.60
CA PHE A 44 5.88 -5.55 -50.50
C PHE A 44 5.59 -4.13 -50.04
N SER A 45 4.70 -3.43 -50.74
CA SER A 45 4.26 -2.09 -50.37
C SER A 45 2.91 -2.19 -49.68
N VAL A 46 2.91 -2.03 -48.35
CA VAL A 46 1.70 -2.14 -47.52
C VAL A 46 1.24 -0.75 -47.12
N GLU A 47 0.01 -0.38 -47.48
CA GLU A 47 -0.61 0.87 -47.04
C GLU A 47 -1.36 0.64 -45.71
N LEU A 48 -0.97 1.39 -44.67
CA LEU A 48 -1.64 1.39 -43.38
C LEU A 48 -2.44 2.69 -43.22
N GLU A 49 -3.73 2.61 -43.52
CA GLU A 49 -4.68 3.73 -43.34
C GLU A 49 -4.84 4.09 -41.86
N PRO A 50 -5.19 5.33 -41.48
CA PRO A 50 -5.47 5.70 -40.10
C PRO A 50 -6.61 4.90 -39.45
N GLY A 51 -6.50 4.63 -38.14
CA GLY A 51 -7.55 4.00 -37.34
C GLY A 51 -7.52 2.46 -37.30
N LEU A 52 -6.50 1.83 -37.87
CA LEU A 52 -6.28 0.39 -37.73
C LEU A 52 -5.81 0.06 -36.31
N ASP A 53 -6.38 -0.97 -35.71
CA ASP A 53 -5.84 -1.57 -34.49
C ASP A 53 -4.80 -2.65 -34.83
N ARG A 54 -4.24 -3.32 -33.81
CA ARG A 54 -3.25 -4.38 -34.02
C ARG A 54 -3.72 -5.48 -34.96
N ALA A 55 -4.99 -5.87 -34.87
CA ALA A 55 -5.54 -6.91 -35.71
C ALA A 55 -5.66 -6.41 -37.16
N GLY A 56 -6.10 -5.17 -37.37
CA GLY A 56 -6.14 -4.54 -38.69
C GLY A 56 -4.77 -4.40 -39.35
N ILE A 57 -3.74 -3.98 -38.59
CA ILE A 57 -2.37 -3.89 -39.08
C ILE A 57 -1.83 -5.29 -39.44
N ALA A 58 -2.05 -6.27 -38.57
CA ALA A 58 -1.65 -7.66 -38.81
C ALA A 58 -2.35 -8.27 -40.03
N GLU A 59 -3.62 -7.92 -40.25
CA GLU A 59 -4.39 -8.35 -41.41
C GLU A 59 -3.78 -7.79 -42.69
N LYS A 60 -3.56 -6.46 -42.76
CA LYS A 60 -2.98 -5.79 -43.93
C LYS A 60 -1.61 -6.31 -44.32
N ILE A 61 -0.71 -6.42 -43.34
CA ILE A 61 0.65 -6.94 -43.56
C ILE A 61 0.57 -8.43 -43.93
N GLY A 62 -0.23 -9.20 -43.18
CA GLY A 62 -0.34 -10.64 -43.40
C GLY A 62 -0.99 -11.03 -44.72
N GLU A 63 -1.92 -10.24 -45.27
CA GLU A 63 -2.49 -10.47 -46.61
C GLU A 63 -1.41 -10.36 -47.70
N GLU A 64 -0.60 -9.30 -47.66
CA GLU A 64 0.48 -9.07 -48.63
C GLU A 64 1.60 -10.12 -48.53
N LEU A 65 1.91 -10.57 -47.32
CA LEU A 65 2.96 -11.56 -47.05
C LEU A 65 2.47 -13.02 -47.02
N GLY A 66 1.17 -13.26 -47.26
CA GLY A 66 0.59 -14.60 -47.27
C GLY A 66 0.57 -15.31 -45.91
N TRP A 67 0.50 -14.57 -44.81
CA TRP A 67 0.45 -15.12 -43.45
C TRP A 67 -0.88 -15.81 -43.14
N SER A 68 -0.80 -16.94 -42.46
CA SER A 68 -1.93 -17.61 -41.84
C SER A 68 -2.54 -16.79 -40.69
N LYS A 69 -3.77 -17.13 -40.29
CA LYS A 69 -4.42 -16.51 -39.12
C LYS A 69 -3.56 -16.58 -37.85
N LYS A 70 -2.86 -17.68 -37.62
CA LYS A 70 -1.99 -17.86 -36.45
C LYS A 70 -0.77 -16.93 -36.52
N GLU A 71 -0.17 -16.79 -37.70
CA GLU A 71 0.96 -15.88 -37.91
C GLU A 71 0.57 -14.41 -37.71
N LYS A 72 -0.62 -14.00 -38.18
CA LYS A 72 -1.17 -12.67 -37.90
C LYS A 72 -1.36 -12.42 -36.41
N GLN A 73 -1.84 -13.41 -35.66
CA GLN A 73 -1.96 -13.32 -34.19
C GLN A 73 -0.60 -13.21 -33.50
N VAL A 74 0.39 -14.00 -33.93
CA VAL A 74 1.76 -13.93 -33.41
C VAL A 74 2.34 -12.54 -33.65
N PHE A 75 2.22 -12.02 -34.88
CA PHE A 75 2.69 -10.68 -35.22
C PHE A 75 2.01 -9.60 -34.37
N ALA A 76 0.69 -9.65 -34.19
CA ALA A 76 -0.03 -8.70 -33.35
C ALA A 76 0.53 -8.68 -31.91
N GLY A 77 0.80 -9.86 -31.33
CA GLY A 77 1.43 -9.98 -30.01
C GLY A 77 2.88 -9.47 -29.98
N THR A 78 3.68 -9.78 -30.99
CA THR A 78 5.06 -9.26 -31.14
C THR A 78 5.06 -7.74 -31.24
N HIS A 79 4.17 -7.17 -32.04
CA HIS A 79 4.00 -5.72 -32.17
C HIS A 79 3.62 -5.09 -30.81
N ALA A 80 2.72 -5.71 -30.05
CA ALA A 80 2.34 -5.25 -28.72
C ALA A 80 3.52 -5.16 -27.75
N GLN A 81 4.33 -6.21 -27.69
CA GLN A 81 5.47 -6.27 -26.80
C GLN A 81 6.54 -5.23 -27.16
N ILE A 82 6.91 -5.14 -28.44
CA ILE A 82 7.94 -4.17 -28.90
C ILE A 82 7.45 -2.74 -28.67
N GLN A 83 6.17 -2.47 -28.94
CA GLN A 83 5.58 -1.16 -28.74
C GLN A 83 5.51 -0.78 -27.26
N TRP A 84 5.07 -1.69 -26.39
CA TRP A 84 5.06 -1.48 -24.95
C TRP A 84 6.46 -1.13 -24.45
N MET A 85 7.49 -1.88 -24.85
CA MET A 85 8.88 -1.61 -24.48
C MET A 85 9.38 -0.24 -24.96
N ALA A 86 8.83 0.29 -26.05
CA ALA A 86 9.23 1.57 -26.62
C ALA A 86 8.58 2.77 -25.92
N PHE A 87 7.34 2.62 -25.44
CA PHE A 87 6.50 3.74 -24.99
C PHE A 87 6.00 3.63 -23.54
N SER A 88 6.37 2.61 -22.76
CA SER A 88 5.86 2.42 -21.40
C SER A 88 6.19 3.58 -20.45
N GLU A 89 7.36 4.21 -20.61
CA GLU A 89 7.77 5.35 -19.77
C GLU A 89 6.95 6.60 -20.10
N GLU A 90 6.80 6.90 -21.39
CA GLU A 90 5.97 8.00 -21.89
C GLU A 90 4.48 7.79 -21.53
N ALA A 91 3.98 6.55 -21.62
CA ALA A 91 2.64 6.18 -21.19
C ALA A 91 2.44 6.39 -19.68
N LEU A 92 3.36 5.90 -18.85
CA LEU A 92 3.28 6.10 -17.40
C LEU A 92 3.26 7.60 -17.06
N GLN A 93 4.16 8.38 -17.65
CA GLN A 93 4.21 9.83 -17.41
C GLN A 93 2.89 10.51 -17.81
N SER A 94 2.37 10.18 -19.00
CA SER A 94 1.08 10.68 -19.48
C SER A 94 -0.05 10.35 -18.50
N PHE A 95 -0.16 9.11 -18.03
CA PHE A 95 -1.21 8.73 -17.08
C PHE A 95 -1.04 9.42 -15.72
N MET A 96 0.21 9.56 -15.25
CA MET A 96 0.50 10.30 -14.01
C MET A 96 0.02 11.75 -14.07
N GLU A 97 0.29 12.44 -15.18
CA GLU A 97 -0.11 13.82 -15.38
C GLU A 97 -1.63 13.93 -15.63
N ARG A 98 -2.16 13.13 -16.56
CA ARG A 98 -3.57 13.17 -17.00
C ARG A 98 -4.54 12.83 -15.88
N PHE A 99 -4.23 11.84 -15.06
CA PHE A 99 -5.10 11.35 -13.98
C PHE A 99 -4.67 11.79 -12.59
N ARG A 100 -3.60 12.61 -12.49
CA ARG A 100 -3.03 13.10 -11.23
C ARG A 100 -2.70 11.94 -10.27
N TRP A 101 -2.12 10.88 -10.81
CA TRP A 101 -1.75 9.71 -10.02
C TRP A 101 -0.58 10.01 -9.09
N GLY A 102 -0.64 9.44 -7.88
CA GLY A 102 0.46 9.45 -6.95
C GLY A 102 1.37 8.24 -7.11
N ASP A 103 2.25 8.03 -6.14
CA ASP A 103 3.20 6.91 -6.15
C ASP A 103 2.50 5.54 -6.09
N LEU A 104 1.35 5.43 -5.42
CA LEU A 104 0.64 4.15 -5.32
C LEU A 104 0.06 3.70 -6.66
N GLU A 105 -0.64 4.58 -7.39
CA GLU A 105 -1.12 4.25 -8.74
C GLU A 105 0.04 4.01 -9.71
N LYS A 106 1.17 4.71 -9.56
CA LYS A 106 2.38 4.43 -10.32
C LYS A 106 2.91 3.01 -10.06
N GLU A 107 3.01 2.59 -8.80
CA GLU A 107 3.45 1.24 -8.44
C GLU A 107 2.48 0.18 -8.97
N SER A 108 1.17 0.39 -8.78
CA SER A 108 0.14 -0.48 -9.32
C SER A 108 0.22 -0.60 -10.85
N PHE A 109 0.44 0.51 -11.56
CA PHE A 109 0.63 0.51 -13.01
C PHE A 109 1.83 -0.34 -13.42
N LEU A 110 2.97 -0.19 -12.73
CA LEU A 110 4.18 -0.96 -13.05
C LEU A 110 4.01 -2.46 -12.78
N VAL A 111 3.30 -2.85 -11.72
CA VAL A 111 3.00 -4.26 -11.41
C VAL A 111 2.11 -4.90 -12.47
N GLN A 112 1.17 -4.12 -13.03
CA GLN A 112 0.22 -4.58 -14.04
C GLN A 112 0.77 -4.54 -15.48
N ALA A 113 2.06 -4.27 -15.69
CA ALA A 113 2.66 -4.04 -17.01
C ALA A 113 2.37 -5.14 -18.06
N THR A 114 2.23 -6.40 -17.64
CA THR A 114 1.91 -7.52 -18.55
C THR A 114 0.48 -7.48 -19.07
N LYS A 115 -0.44 -6.79 -18.38
CA LYS A 115 -1.84 -6.63 -18.80
C LYS A 115 -2.00 -5.69 -19.98
N TYR A 116 -1.16 -4.68 -20.10
CA TYR A 116 -1.31 -3.61 -21.11
C TYR A 116 -1.00 -4.03 -22.55
N ILE A 117 -0.60 -5.29 -22.77
CA ILE A 117 -0.50 -5.91 -24.09
C ILE A 117 -1.67 -6.86 -24.40
N GLU A 118 -2.56 -7.11 -23.43
CA GLU A 118 -3.80 -7.86 -23.65
C GLU A 118 -4.82 -6.95 -24.37
N PRO A 119 -5.61 -7.47 -25.34
CA PRO A 119 -6.49 -6.65 -26.17
C PRO A 119 -7.47 -5.73 -25.42
N GLU A 120 -7.83 -6.12 -24.19
CA GLU A 120 -8.72 -5.37 -23.31
C GLU A 120 -8.07 -4.09 -22.75
N TYR A 121 -6.77 -4.12 -22.44
CA TYR A 121 -6.05 -3.03 -21.80
C TYR A 121 -5.01 -2.37 -22.72
N ASP A 122 -4.90 -2.83 -23.96
CA ASP A 122 -3.95 -2.33 -24.94
C ASP A 122 -4.36 -0.95 -25.48
N PHE A 123 -4.07 0.07 -24.68
CA PHE A 123 -4.30 1.48 -25.02
C PHE A 123 -3.34 1.99 -26.11
N LEU A 124 -2.28 1.25 -26.43
CA LEU A 124 -1.35 1.58 -27.53
C LEU A 124 -1.80 0.99 -28.88
N ALA A 125 -2.89 0.22 -28.93
CA ALA A 125 -3.33 -0.53 -30.11
C ALA A 125 -3.53 0.33 -31.38
N LEU A 126 -3.88 1.61 -31.22
CA LEU A 126 -4.10 2.57 -32.31
C LEU A 126 -2.91 3.49 -32.58
N LEU A 127 -1.85 3.38 -31.78
CA LEU A 127 -0.70 4.24 -31.88
C LEU A 127 0.25 3.69 -32.95
N TYR A 128 0.24 4.25 -34.15
CA TYR A 128 1.22 3.97 -35.20
C TYR A 128 1.26 5.15 -36.16
N ALA A 129 2.31 5.26 -36.98
CA ALA A 129 2.35 6.23 -38.07
C ALA A 129 1.60 5.66 -39.31
N PRO A 130 0.49 6.25 -39.77
CA PRO A 130 -0.16 5.83 -41.01
C PRO A 130 0.73 6.11 -42.23
N GLY A 131 0.47 5.37 -43.32
CA GLY A 131 1.15 5.55 -44.60
C GLY A 131 1.73 4.25 -45.17
N THR A 132 2.57 4.41 -46.19
CA THR A 132 3.15 3.29 -46.92
C THR A 132 4.40 2.72 -46.24
N TYR A 133 4.41 1.39 -46.07
CA TYR A 133 5.54 0.62 -45.55
C TYR A 133 6.07 -0.32 -46.61
N VAL A 134 7.38 -0.26 -46.85
CA VAL A 134 8.08 -1.22 -47.71
C VAL A 134 8.66 -2.31 -46.83
N ILE A 135 8.14 -3.54 -46.99
CA ILE A 135 8.51 -4.71 -46.21
C ILE A 135 9.23 -5.69 -47.12
N LYS A 136 10.39 -6.21 -46.70
CA LYS A 136 11.09 -7.26 -47.44
C LYS A 136 10.59 -8.63 -47.00
N GLY A 137 10.42 -9.55 -47.95
CA GLY A 137 9.88 -10.89 -47.71
C GLY A 137 10.70 -11.78 -46.77
N ASP A 138 11.94 -11.39 -46.46
CA ASP A 138 12.85 -12.07 -45.52
C ASP A 138 12.89 -11.43 -44.12
N GLN A 139 12.20 -10.29 -43.91
CA GLN A 139 12.09 -9.70 -42.58
C GLN A 139 11.25 -10.58 -41.65
N SER A 140 11.74 -10.77 -40.43
CA SER A 140 11.01 -11.38 -39.34
C SER A 140 9.86 -10.48 -38.86
N MET A 141 8.85 -11.08 -38.23
CA MET A 141 7.75 -10.36 -37.58
C MET A 141 8.24 -9.31 -36.58
N ALA A 142 9.34 -9.59 -35.87
CA ALA A 142 9.95 -8.66 -34.93
C ALA A 142 10.59 -7.46 -35.64
N GLU A 143 11.29 -7.67 -36.76
CA GLU A 143 11.87 -6.58 -37.56
C GLU A 143 10.79 -5.71 -38.21
N ILE A 144 9.68 -6.31 -38.65
CA ILE A 144 8.53 -5.57 -39.18
C ILE A 144 7.89 -4.73 -38.07
N ALA A 145 7.66 -5.30 -36.88
CA ALA A 145 7.12 -4.58 -35.74
C ALA A 145 8.05 -3.46 -35.25
N ASP A 146 9.36 -3.69 -35.17
CA ASP A 146 10.35 -2.66 -34.84
C ASP A 146 10.37 -1.52 -35.87
N MET A 147 10.23 -1.84 -37.16
CA MET A 147 10.06 -0.82 -38.20
C MET A 147 8.80 0.02 -38.00
N LEU A 148 7.65 -0.58 -37.66
CA LEU A 148 6.43 0.18 -37.34
C LEU A 148 6.64 1.12 -36.14
N VAL A 149 7.17 0.57 -35.05
CA VAL A 149 7.38 1.31 -33.80
C VAL A 149 8.41 2.42 -33.95
N SER A 150 9.50 2.19 -34.70
CA SER A 150 10.55 3.19 -34.92
C SER A 150 10.10 4.40 -35.74
N LYS A 151 9.03 4.27 -36.53
CA LYS A 151 8.38 5.39 -37.23
C LYS A 151 7.26 6.06 -36.42
N THR A 152 6.88 5.46 -35.29
CA THR A 152 5.76 5.92 -34.46
C THR A 152 6.27 6.87 -33.39
N GLU A 153 5.55 7.96 -33.15
CA GLU A 153 5.77 8.83 -32.00
C GLU A 153 4.65 8.66 -30.98
N PHE A 154 4.99 8.72 -29.69
CA PHE A 154 3.97 8.68 -28.64
C PHE A 154 3.11 9.95 -28.71
N SER A 155 1.79 9.76 -28.68
CA SER A 155 0.81 10.85 -28.63
C SER A 155 -0.40 10.40 -27.83
N GLU A 156 -0.82 11.23 -26.86
CA GLU A 156 -2.00 10.96 -26.04
C GLU A 156 -3.28 10.86 -26.88
N THR A 157 -3.38 11.65 -27.96
CA THR A 157 -4.53 11.62 -28.87
C THR A 157 -4.60 10.36 -29.72
N GLY A 158 -3.50 9.60 -29.79
CA GLY A 158 -3.43 8.31 -30.49
C GLY A 158 -3.76 7.10 -29.60
N LEU A 159 -4.05 7.31 -28.31
CA LEU A 159 -4.38 6.23 -27.40
C LEU A 159 -5.81 5.71 -27.64
N LYS A 160 -5.99 4.39 -27.51
CA LYS A 160 -7.32 3.77 -27.55
C LYS A 160 -8.06 4.05 -26.25
N GLU A 161 -8.93 5.04 -26.27
CA GLU A 161 -9.57 5.61 -25.08
C GLU A 161 -10.36 4.59 -24.23
N GLU A 162 -11.05 3.62 -24.84
CA GLU A 162 -11.72 2.54 -24.10
C GLU A 162 -10.73 1.74 -23.22
N ALA A 163 -9.57 1.40 -23.77
CA ALA A 163 -8.53 0.65 -23.06
C ALA A 163 -7.80 1.53 -22.03
N VAL A 164 -7.73 2.85 -22.26
CA VAL A 164 -7.25 3.81 -21.24
C VAL A 164 -8.17 3.75 -20.01
N LEU A 165 -9.49 3.84 -20.19
CA LEU A 165 -10.44 3.79 -19.08
C LEU A 165 -10.35 2.47 -18.29
N LYS A 166 -10.27 1.34 -18.99
CA LYS A 166 -10.08 0.02 -18.35
C LYS A 166 -8.75 -0.09 -17.61
N THR A 167 -7.69 0.50 -18.14
CA THR A 167 -6.38 0.57 -17.47
C THR A 167 -6.44 1.40 -16.20
N VAL A 168 -7.12 2.56 -16.25
CA VAL A 168 -7.31 3.40 -15.08
C VAL A 168 -8.12 2.68 -14.00
N GLU A 169 -9.20 2.00 -14.38
CA GLU A 169 -10.00 1.20 -13.46
C GLU A 169 -9.15 0.08 -12.83
N LEU A 170 -8.41 -0.69 -13.64
CA LEU A 170 -7.54 -1.76 -13.17
C LEU A 170 -6.52 -1.25 -12.14
N VAL A 171 -5.81 -0.17 -12.46
CA VAL A 171 -4.79 0.41 -11.58
C VAL A 171 -5.40 0.88 -10.28
N ARG A 172 -6.50 1.64 -10.34
CA ARG A 172 -7.12 2.25 -9.14
C ARG A 172 -7.79 1.22 -8.24
N ARG A 173 -8.31 0.12 -8.80
CA ARG A 173 -8.95 -0.96 -8.02
C ARG A 173 -7.97 -1.71 -7.13
N ASP A 174 -6.70 -1.76 -7.52
CA ASP A 174 -5.67 -2.50 -6.79
C ASP A 174 -4.86 -1.60 -5.84
N VAL A 175 -5.14 -0.29 -5.83
CA VAL A 175 -4.48 0.67 -4.95
C VAL A 175 -5.26 0.81 -3.65
N GLU A 176 -4.69 0.24 -2.61
CA GLU A 176 -5.29 0.16 -1.28
C GLU A 176 -4.76 1.26 -0.36
N LEU A 177 -5.67 1.79 0.45
CA LEU A 177 -5.44 2.83 1.44
C LEU A 177 -5.34 2.15 2.80
N LEU A 178 -4.12 1.72 3.13
CA LEU A 178 -3.84 1.02 4.39
C LEU A 178 -3.62 2.03 5.54
N PRO A 179 -3.95 1.66 6.79
CA PRO A 179 -3.52 2.39 7.98
C PRO A 179 -2.01 2.22 8.24
N ASP A 180 -1.48 3.09 9.10
CA ASP A 180 -0.11 3.01 9.63
C ASP A 180 -0.16 3.49 11.09
N LEU A 181 -0.12 2.55 12.03
CA LEU A 181 -0.31 2.80 13.46
C LEU A 181 1.03 3.05 14.15
N VAL A 182 1.16 4.25 14.69
CA VAL A 182 2.35 4.67 15.41
C VAL A 182 2.03 4.91 16.88
N PRO A 183 2.62 4.13 17.82
CA PRO A 183 2.54 4.44 19.23
C PRO A 183 3.41 5.67 19.56
N LEU A 184 2.88 6.60 20.36
CA LEU A 184 3.69 7.64 20.98
C LEU A 184 4.38 7.11 22.26
N PRO A 185 5.56 7.61 22.63
CA PRO A 185 6.12 7.40 23.96
C PRO A 185 5.10 7.81 25.04
N ALA A 186 4.98 7.00 26.08
CA ALA A 186 4.03 7.25 27.15
C ALA A 186 4.24 8.61 27.82
N LYS A 187 3.12 9.24 28.15
CA LYS A 187 3.07 10.47 28.95
C LYS A 187 2.52 10.17 30.34
N ASP A 188 2.57 11.15 31.22
CA ASP A 188 2.00 11.04 32.58
C ASP A 188 2.54 9.88 33.43
N VAL A 189 3.74 9.38 33.12
CA VAL A 189 4.32 8.23 33.81
C VAL A 189 4.54 8.56 35.29
N ARG A 190 3.86 7.83 36.17
CA ARG A 190 3.79 8.14 37.60
C ARG A 190 3.58 6.88 38.44
N ILE A 191 3.83 7.02 39.74
CA ILE A 191 3.57 5.96 40.71
C ILE A 191 2.29 6.26 41.47
N ASP A 192 1.37 5.30 41.46
CA ASP A 192 0.14 5.31 42.26
C ASP A 192 0.18 4.20 43.30
N ARG A 193 -0.17 4.50 44.55
CA ARG A 193 -0.28 3.50 45.62
C ARG A 193 -1.74 3.14 45.86
N ARG A 194 -2.06 1.84 45.83
CA ARG A 194 -3.40 1.31 46.09
C ARG A 194 -3.32 0.17 47.11
N GLY A 195 -3.57 0.49 48.38
CA GLY A 195 -3.40 -0.49 49.46
C GLY A 195 -1.94 -0.90 49.60
N SER A 196 -1.64 -2.19 49.45
CA SER A 196 -0.28 -2.73 49.41
C SER A 196 0.41 -2.60 48.06
N ASP A 197 -0.35 -2.35 46.99
CA ASP A 197 0.19 -2.35 45.64
C ASP A 197 0.79 -0.98 45.28
N THR A 198 1.95 -1.03 44.62
CA THR A 198 2.57 0.11 43.96
C THR A 198 2.44 -0.09 42.45
N LEU A 199 1.78 0.85 41.78
CA LEU A 199 1.43 0.76 40.38
C LEU A 199 2.15 1.87 39.59
N LEU A 200 2.67 1.52 38.41
CA LEU A 200 3.19 2.47 37.42
C LEU A 200 2.06 2.80 36.44
N SER A 201 1.48 3.98 36.57
CA SER A 201 0.40 4.46 35.68
C SER A 201 0.95 5.38 34.60
N PHE A 202 0.35 5.37 33.42
CA PHE A 202 0.83 6.15 32.27
C PHE A 202 -0.25 6.32 31.20
N SER A 203 -0.20 7.42 30.46
CA SER A 203 -1.04 7.68 29.29
C SER A 203 -0.37 7.17 28.02
N THR A 204 -1.12 6.50 27.15
CA THR A 204 -0.64 6.01 25.85
C THR A 204 -1.48 6.56 24.71
N THR A 205 -0.86 6.83 23.57
CA THR A 205 -1.56 7.24 22.34
C THR A 205 -1.06 6.45 21.15
N TYR A 206 -1.97 5.95 20.32
CA TYR A 206 -1.68 5.24 19.06
C TYR A 206 -2.36 6.01 17.93
N TYR A 207 -1.59 6.65 17.06
CA TYR A 207 -2.14 7.47 15.97
C TYR A 207 -2.00 6.78 14.62
N ASN A 208 -2.90 7.11 13.70
CA ASN A 208 -2.87 6.59 12.34
C ASN A 208 -2.33 7.66 11.37
N GLN A 209 -1.19 7.39 10.75
CA GLN A 209 -0.60 8.23 9.70
C GLN A 209 -0.68 7.62 8.30
N GLY A 210 -1.36 6.47 8.18
CA GLY A 210 -1.52 5.77 6.91
C GLY A 210 -2.43 6.53 5.97
N LYS A 211 -2.56 6.03 4.74
CA LYS A 211 -3.39 6.67 3.71
C LYS A 211 -4.87 6.35 3.85
N GLY A 212 -5.22 5.35 4.67
CA GLY A 212 -6.60 4.99 5.00
C GLY A 212 -6.81 4.74 6.50
N PRO A 213 -8.07 4.68 6.95
CA PRO A 213 -8.39 4.47 8.35
C PRO A 213 -8.07 3.03 8.78
N LEU A 214 -7.79 2.83 10.07
CA LEU A 214 -8.07 1.55 10.69
C LEU A 214 -9.58 1.50 10.93
N GLU A 215 -10.32 0.70 10.18
CA GLU A 215 -11.75 0.49 10.40
C GLU A 215 -12.03 -0.97 10.70
N LEU A 216 -12.63 -1.20 11.87
CA LEU A 216 -12.96 -2.52 12.39
C LEU A 216 -14.47 -2.67 12.50
N ILE A 217 -15.01 -3.61 11.73
CA ILE A 217 -16.44 -3.88 11.63
C ILE A 217 -16.68 -5.25 12.25
N ALA A 218 -17.54 -5.31 13.26
CA ALA A 218 -17.95 -6.61 13.79
C ALA A 218 -18.74 -7.39 12.73
N ASP A 219 -18.63 -8.72 12.76
CA ASP A 219 -19.32 -9.60 11.83
C ASP A 219 -20.80 -9.19 11.72
N PRO A 220 -21.28 -8.82 10.51
CA PRO A 220 -22.67 -8.45 10.27
C PRO A 220 -23.69 -9.48 10.77
N ALA A 221 -23.33 -10.77 10.86
CA ALA A 221 -24.20 -11.81 11.41
C ALA A 221 -24.51 -11.59 12.91
N THR A 222 -23.64 -10.86 13.62
CA THR A 222 -23.82 -10.54 15.04
C THR A 222 -24.61 -9.24 15.27
N LYS A 223 -24.99 -8.54 14.20
CA LYS A 223 -25.69 -7.25 14.26
C LYS A 223 -26.99 -7.36 15.08
N GLY A 224 -27.23 -6.38 15.96
CA GLY A 224 -28.44 -6.35 16.79
C GLY A 224 -28.47 -7.31 17.98
N ILE A 225 -27.57 -8.30 18.07
CA ILE A 225 -27.44 -9.17 19.25
C ILE A 225 -27.04 -8.30 20.45
N ARG A 226 -27.82 -8.37 21.53
CA ARG A 226 -27.61 -7.58 22.76
C ARG A 226 -26.75 -8.30 23.81
N SER A 227 -26.66 -9.62 23.76
CA SER A 227 -25.84 -10.40 24.68
C SER A 227 -24.35 -10.17 24.44
N ASP A 228 -23.57 -10.34 25.51
CA ASP A 228 -22.12 -10.27 25.49
C ASP A 228 -21.55 -11.55 24.89
N ILE A 229 -21.16 -11.45 23.62
CA ILE A 229 -20.61 -12.56 22.84
C ILE A 229 -19.28 -12.14 22.24
N ALA A 230 -18.38 -13.10 22.00
CA ALA A 230 -17.27 -12.88 21.10
C ALA A 230 -17.81 -12.60 19.69
N ARG A 231 -17.27 -11.57 19.02
CA ARG A 231 -17.64 -11.21 17.65
C ARG A 231 -16.40 -11.27 16.80
N ASP A 232 -16.46 -11.97 15.67
CA ASP A 232 -15.42 -11.82 14.65
C ASP A 232 -15.40 -10.37 14.17
N VAL A 233 -14.22 -9.87 13.84
CA VAL A 233 -13.99 -8.49 13.43
C VAL A 233 -13.28 -8.51 12.08
N LEU A 234 -13.85 -7.75 11.16
CA LEU A 234 -13.33 -7.51 9.84
C LEU A 234 -12.62 -6.16 9.82
N GLN A 235 -11.38 -6.13 9.34
CA GLN A 235 -10.73 -4.91 8.92
C GLN A 235 -11.23 -4.54 7.53
N ARG A 236 -11.80 -3.34 7.39
CA ARG A 236 -12.15 -2.76 6.08
C ARG A 236 -10.98 -1.95 5.53
N ILE A 237 -10.54 -2.30 4.34
CA ILE A 237 -9.46 -1.63 3.61
C ILE A 237 -10.08 -0.95 2.39
N TYR A 238 -10.00 0.39 2.38
CA TYR A 238 -10.51 1.21 1.29
C TYR A 238 -9.53 1.26 0.13
N ARG A 239 -10.03 1.59 -1.05
CA ARG A 239 -9.25 1.79 -2.27
C ARG A 239 -9.44 3.19 -2.80
N VAL A 240 -8.51 3.66 -3.63
CA VAL A 240 -8.61 5.00 -4.24
C VAL A 240 -9.76 5.14 -5.23
N ASP A 241 -10.35 4.03 -5.70
CA ASP A 241 -11.58 4.02 -6.50
C ASP A 241 -12.87 4.19 -5.66
N GLY A 242 -12.76 4.24 -4.32
CA GLY A 242 -13.88 4.31 -3.38
C GLY A 242 -14.47 2.94 -3.02
N GLY A 243 -13.99 1.86 -3.64
CA GLY A 243 -14.27 0.49 -3.24
C GLY A 243 -13.56 0.11 -1.94
N HIS A 244 -13.82 -1.10 -1.47
CA HIS A 244 -13.14 -1.67 -0.33
C HIS A 244 -13.10 -3.19 -0.41
N ARG A 245 -12.23 -3.80 0.40
CA ARG A 245 -12.33 -5.21 0.78
C ARG A 245 -12.34 -5.33 2.30
N ASP A 246 -12.98 -6.39 2.77
CA ASP A 246 -13.02 -6.74 4.19
C ASP A 246 -12.19 -8.01 4.40
N ARG A 247 -11.38 -8.05 5.46
CA ARG A 247 -10.60 -9.23 5.86
C ARG A 247 -10.74 -9.50 7.35
N VAL A 248 -10.72 -10.76 7.76
CA VAL A 248 -10.75 -11.12 9.19
C VAL A 248 -9.47 -10.60 9.86
N ALA A 249 -9.65 -9.85 10.95
CA ALA A 249 -8.56 -9.30 11.75
C ALA A 249 -8.46 -9.95 13.14
N GLY A 250 -9.59 -10.23 13.78
CA GLY A 250 -9.60 -10.79 15.13
C GLY A 250 -11.00 -10.79 15.72
N ASN A 251 -11.11 -10.52 17.01
CA ASN A 251 -12.37 -10.57 17.71
C ASN A 251 -12.57 -9.39 18.66
N PHE A 252 -13.82 -8.91 18.74
CA PHE A 252 -14.25 -8.09 19.86
C PHE A 252 -14.78 -8.98 20.98
N LEU A 253 -14.36 -8.67 22.21
CA LEU A 253 -14.82 -9.29 23.45
C LEU A 253 -15.41 -8.21 24.36
N TRP A 254 -16.48 -8.55 25.07
CA TRP A 254 -17.03 -7.66 26.10
C TRP A 254 -16.08 -7.55 27.28
N HIS A 255 -15.77 -6.32 27.71
CA HIS A 255 -14.92 -6.04 28.85
C HIS A 255 -15.77 -5.53 30.02
N GLN A 256 -15.95 -6.36 31.05
CA GLN A 256 -16.92 -6.11 32.13
C GLN A 256 -16.56 -4.89 32.98
N GLU A 257 -15.27 -4.66 33.21
CA GLU A 257 -14.75 -3.57 34.04
C GLU A 257 -14.92 -2.21 33.34
N HIS A 258 -14.99 -2.19 32.01
CA HIS A 258 -15.10 -0.97 31.21
C HIS A 258 -16.46 -0.81 30.53
N LEU A 259 -17.31 -1.84 30.58
CA LEU A 259 -18.67 -1.85 30.04
C LEU A 259 -18.74 -1.54 28.54
N HIS A 260 -17.77 -2.02 27.77
CA HIS A 260 -17.79 -1.95 26.31
C HIS A 260 -16.93 -3.04 25.65
N TYR A 261 -16.96 -3.11 24.32
CA TYR A 261 -16.24 -4.10 23.55
C TYR A 261 -14.79 -3.68 23.30
N HIS A 262 -13.87 -4.62 23.47
CA HIS A 262 -12.47 -4.45 23.16
C HIS A 262 -12.00 -5.41 22.06
N PHE A 263 -11.10 -4.95 21.20
CA PHE A 263 -10.27 -5.78 20.34
C PHE A 263 -9.13 -6.40 21.15
N ALA A 264 -8.95 -7.70 21.05
CA ALA A 264 -7.81 -8.39 21.65
C ALA A 264 -6.53 -8.18 20.82
N ASP A 265 -5.38 -8.14 21.48
CA ASP A 265 -4.08 -8.09 20.79
C ASP A 265 -3.84 -6.79 19.98
N PHE A 266 -4.40 -5.67 20.44
CA PHE A 266 -4.16 -4.36 19.83
C PHE A 266 -2.75 -3.83 20.12
N VAL A 267 -2.32 -3.89 21.39
CA VAL A 267 -1.02 -3.39 21.84
C VAL A 267 -0.48 -4.28 22.94
N ILE A 268 0.83 -4.51 22.93
CA ILE A 268 1.58 -5.07 24.07
C ILE A 268 2.38 -3.98 24.78
N TYR A 269 2.32 -4.01 26.11
CA TYR A 269 3.22 -3.27 27.00
C TYR A 269 4.33 -4.22 27.45
N ASP A 270 5.58 -3.78 27.38
CA ASP A 270 6.74 -4.59 27.72
C ASP A 270 7.68 -3.78 28.62
N LEU A 271 7.88 -4.27 29.85
CA LEU A 271 8.74 -3.63 30.84
C LEU A 271 10.07 -4.41 30.95
N GLU A 272 11.16 -3.72 30.65
CA GLU A 272 12.51 -4.29 30.68
C GLU A 272 13.36 -3.59 31.74
N ALA A 273 14.12 -4.36 32.52
CA ALA A 273 15.16 -3.82 33.39
C ALA A 273 16.45 -3.57 32.57
N VAL A 274 16.96 -2.33 32.60
CA VAL A 274 18.13 -1.93 31.79
C VAL A 274 19.40 -1.86 32.63
N ASP A 275 19.33 -1.24 33.80
CA ASP A 275 20.45 -1.14 34.74
C ASP A 275 19.94 -1.35 36.16
N VAL A 276 19.65 -2.62 36.46
CA VAL A 276 19.13 -3.08 37.75
C VAL A 276 19.94 -4.29 38.16
N LYS A 277 20.38 -4.33 39.42
CA LYS A 277 21.11 -5.47 39.95
C LYS A 277 20.15 -6.60 40.32
N ASN A 278 20.33 -7.78 39.72
CA ASN A 278 19.47 -8.96 39.90
C ASN A 278 17.97 -8.64 39.70
N PRO A 279 17.56 -8.14 38.52
CA PRO A 279 16.16 -7.82 38.30
C PRO A 279 15.31 -9.11 38.38
N PRO A 280 14.06 -9.02 38.85
CA PRO A 280 13.12 -10.13 38.70
C PRO A 280 12.90 -10.44 37.21
N ASP A 281 12.37 -11.62 36.90
CA ASP A 281 11.97 -11.94 35.53
C ASP A 281 10.77 -11.07 35.14
N LEU A 282 11.00 -10.15 34.20
CA LEU A 282 9.99 -9.22 33.69
C LEU A 282 9.46 -9.61 32.31
N SER A 283 9.96 -10.70 31.72
CA SER A 283 9.55 -11.16 30.39
C SER A 283 8.04 -11.46 30.26
N GLY A 284 7.37 -11.60 31.41
CA GLY A 284 5.92 -11.80 31.54
C GLY A 284 5.11 -10.57 31.98
N VAL A 285 5.71 -9.40 32.26
CA VAL A 285 4.94 -8.19 32.64
C VAL A 285 4.36 -7.55 31.38
N ARG A 286 3.35 -8.22 30.83
CA ARG A 286 2.51 -7.77 29.72
C ARG A 286 1.13 -7.46 30.28
N THR A 287 0.90 -6.21 30.62
CA THR A 287 -0.36 -5.81 31.26
C THR A 287 -1.16 -4.92 30.34
N LYS A 288 -1.65 -5.52 29.24
CA LYS A 288 -2.94 -5.18 28.63
C LYS A 288 -3.23 -6.16 27.50
N SER A 289 -4.40 -6.79 27.52
CA SER A 289 -4.77 -7.80 26.52
C SER A 289 -5.75 -7.29 25.47
N THR A 290 -6.54 -6.25 25.79
CA THR A 290 -7.66 -5.83 24.95
C THR A 290 -7.91 -4.31 25.05
N PHE A 291 -8.31 -3.67 23.95
CA PHE A 291 -8.56 -2.22 23.85
C PHE A 291 -9.85 -1.92 23.08
N CYS A 292 -10.60 -0.92 23.51
CA CYS A 292 -11.48 -0.18 22.62
C CYS A 292 -10.62 0.72 21.73
N ILE A 293 -11.00 0.85 20.46
CA ILE A 293 -10.25 1.60 19.45
C ILE A 293 -11.14 2.75 18.94
N ARG A 294 -10.74 4.00 19.23
CA ARG A 294 -11.53 5.18 18.86
C ARG A 294 -10.66 6.42 18.62
N ASP A 295 -11.26 7.43 18.01
CA ASP A 295 -10.67 8.74 17.82
C ASP A 295 -10.79 9.57 19.10
N VAL A 296 -9.69 9.72 19.85
CA VAL A 296 -9.63 10.56 21.07
C VAL A 296 -8.86 11.84 20.83
N SER A 297 -7.72 11.71 20.16
CA SER A 297 -6.71 12.76 20.04
C SER A 297 -6.47 13.13 18.59
N LEU A 298 -6.39 14.42 18.31
CA LEU A 298 -6.05 14.95 17.00
C LEU A 298 -4.53 15.15 16.92
N VAL A 299 -3.90 14.63 15.86
CA VAL A 299 -2.48 14.89 15.59
C VAL A 299 -2.29 16.33 15.12
N ASP A 300 -1.23 17.01 15.57
CA ASP A 300 -0.90 18.38 15.19
C ASP A 300 -1.01 18.58 13.66
N LYS A 301 -1.75 19.62 13.26
CA LYS A 301 -2.01 19.94 11.86
C LYS A 301 -0.76 20.33 11.08
N ASN A 302 0.31 20.75 11.77
CA ASN A 302 1.60 21.06 11.15
C ASN A 302 2.42 19.80 10.83
N PHE A 303 2.05 18.64 11.38
CA PHE A 303 2.65 17.36 11.02
C PHE A 303 2.00 16.82 9.74
N SER A 304 2.82 16.56 8.72
CA SER A 304 2.32 16.19 7.39
C SER A 304 1.79 14.74 7.41
N ILE A 305 0.47 14.61 7.25
CA ILE A 305 -0.21 13.32 7.08
C ILE A 305 -1.11 13.44 5.85
N GLU A 306 -0.85 12.60 4.85
CA GLU A 306 -1.68 12.49 3.65
C GLU A 306 -3.07 11.94 4.01
N ASN A 307 -4.13 12.40 3.32
CA ASN A 307 -5.51 11.95 3.55
C ASN A 307 -6.07 12.17 4.97
N ARG A 308 -5.45 13.03 5.78
CA ARG A 308 -5.97 13.36 7.12
C ARG A 308 -7.41 13.87 7.05
N VAL A 309 -8.22 13.48 8.03
CA VAL A 309 -9.59 13.95 8.16
C VAL A 309 -9.73 14.91 9.33
N GLU A 310 -10.46 16.01 9.12
CA GLU A 310 -10.63 17.06 10.14
C GLU A 310 -11.60 16.65 11.25
N LYS A 311 -12.48 15.67 11.01
CA LYS A 311 -13.48 15.21 11.97
C LYS A 311 -13.22 13.75 12.31
N ALA A 312 -13.25 13.46 13.61
CA ALA A 312 -13.29 12.10 14.12
C ALA A 312 -14.53 11.37 13.58
N LYS A 313 -14.37 10.09 13.27
CA LYS A 313 -15.40 9.20 12.77
C LYS A 313 -15.78 8.16 13.82
N TYR A 314 -14.82 7.69 14.60
CA TYR A 314 -15.00 6.61 15.57
C TYR A 314 -15.01 7.18 16.98
N LEU A 315 -16.16 7.71 17.44
CA LEU A 315 -16.22 8.43 18.72
C LEU A 315 -16.47 7.54 19.94
N ILE A 316 -17.06 6.37 19.72
CA ILE A 316 -17.56 5.48 20.77
C ILE A 316 -16.98 4.09 20.63
N CYS A 317 -16.91 3.36 21.75
CA CYS A 317 -16.51 1.96 21.81
C CYS A 317 -17.65 1.04 21.34
N GLY A 318 -18.09 1.25 20.09
CA GLY A 318 -19.24 0.58 19.51
C GLY A 318 -19.00 -0.92 19.38
N LYS A 319 -20.03 -1.73 19.63
CA LYS A 319 -19.99 -3.18 19.42
C LYS A 319 -19.96 -3.60 17.95
N GLU A 320 -20.29 -2.66 17.05
CA GLU A 320 -20.41 -2.90 15.60
C GLU A 320 -19.28 -2.24 14.80
N LEU A 321 -18.72 -1.14 15.30
CA LEU A 321 -17.75 -0.31 14.60
C LEU A 321 -16.79 0.35 15.59
N GLN A 322 -15.50 0.18 15.35
CA GLN A 322 -14.40 0.85 16.04
C GLN A 322 -13.31 1.20 15.03
N GLY A 323 -12.38 2.09 15.37
CA GLY A 323 -11.34 2.48 14.43
C GLY A 323 -10.54 3.70 14.82
N ILE A 324 -9.54 4.01 13.98
CA ILE A 324 -8.72 5.21 14.08
C ILE A 324 -8.69 5.89 12.71
N SER A 325 -9.22 7.10 12.66
CA SER A 325 -9.23 7.95 11.48
C SER A 325 -7.82 8.42 11.11
N VAL A 326 -7.58 8.69 9.83
CA VAL A 326 -6.28 9.23 9.38
C VAL A 326 -6.03 10.59 10.02
N GLY A 327 -4.90 10.74 10.71
CA GLY A 327 -4.53 11.94 11.47
C GLY A 327 -5.13 12.02 12.88
N TRP A 328 -5.80 10.96 13.34
CA TRP A 328 -6.30 10.83 14.71
C TRP A 328 -5.54 9.74 15.45
N GLY A 329 -5.66 9.74 16.78
CA GLY A 329 -5.15 8.68 17.62
C GLY A 329 -6.08 8.31 18.76
N ASP A 330 -5.95 7.05 19.17
CA ASP A 330 -6.62 6.50 20.33
C ASP A 330 -5.75 6.72 21.57
N THR A 331 -6.31 7.37 22.59
CA THR A 331 -5.59 7.69 23.82
C THR A 331 -6.25 7.02 25.01
N TYR A 332 -5.43 6.33 25.79
CA TYR A 332 -5.78 5.76 27.08
C TYR A 332 -5.05 6.53 28.17
N PHE A 333 -5.80 7.23 29.03
CA PHE A 333 -5.26 8.08 30.07
C PHE A 333 -4.84 7.27 31.31
N TYR A 334 -3.80 7.72 32.01
CA TYR A 334 -3.25 7.07 33.20
C TYR A 334 -4.27 6.79 34.32
N ASN A 335 -5.38 7.53 34.36
CA ASN A 335 -6.43 7.38 35.37
C ASN A 335 -7.51 6.35 34.99
N TYR A 336 -7.45 5.78 33.79
CA TYR A 336 -8.34 4.69 33.39
C TYR A 336 -8.06 3.44 34.22
N VAL A 337 -9.11 2.64 34.43
CA VAL A 337 -9.00 1.33 35.07
C VAL A 337 -8.04 0.47 34.24
N ASP A 338 -7.19 -0.29 34.94
CA ASP A 338 -6.16 -1.16 34.35
C ASP A 338 -5.11 -0.50 33.45
N GLN A 339 -5.02 0.84 33.45
CA GLN A 339 -3.98 1.59 32.75
C GLN A 339 -2.71 1.75 33.61
N ASN A 340 -2.16 0.63 34.07
CA ASN A 340 -0.99 0.60 34.94
C ASN A 340 -0.27 -0.77 34.92
N LEU A 341 0.98 -0.80 35.41
CA LEU A 341 1.73 -2.03 35.72
C LEU A 341 1.91 -2.16 37.23
N ASN A 342 1.72 -3.35 37.81
CA ASN A 342 2.12 -3.59 39.19
C ASN A 342 3.66 -3.68 39.27
N ILE A 343 4.25 -2.79 40.06
CA ILE A 343 5.69 -2.66 40.26
C ILE A 343 6.11 -2.86 41.72
N THR A 344 5.23 -3.44 42.55
CA THR A 344 5.41 -3.56 44.01
C THR A 344 6.74 -4.21 44.39
N ASP A 345 7.12 -5.26 43.66
CA ASP A 345 8.33 -6.05 43.95
C ASP A 345 9.56 -5.60 43.15
N LEU A 346 9.46 -4.50 42.40
CA LEU A 346 10.58 -4.00 41.61
C LEU A 346 11.54 -3.19 42.49
N PRO A 347 12.86 -3.39 42.36
CA PRO A 347 13.83 -2.50 43.00
C PRO A 347 13.95 -1.16 42.24
N SER A 348 14.50 -0.14 42.91
CA SER A 348 14.94 1.09 42.23
C SER A 348 16.00 0.77 41.15
N GLY A 349 15.99 1.54 40.07
CA GLY A 349 16.96 1.42 38.97
C GLY A 349 16.40 1.92 37.64
N THR A 350 17.09 1.62 36.54
CA THR A 350 16.67 2.08 35.21
C THR A 350 15.87 1.02 34.49
N TYR A 351 14.70 1.40 33.98
CA TYR A 351 13.78 0.54 33.24
C TYR A 351 13.39 1.16 31.91
N ARG A 352 13.03 0.31 30.95
CA ARG A 352 12.44 0.70 29.68
C ARG A 352 11.03 0.15 29.60
N LEU A 353 10.06 1.02 29.39
CA LEU A 353 8.68 0.63 29.08
C LEU A 353 8.46 0.82 27.58
N SER A 354 8.22 -0.28 26.87
CA SER A 354 7.96 -0.31 25.43
C SER A 354 6.49 -0.56 25.12
N PHE A 355 6.03 0.02 24.02
CA PHE A 355 4.68 -0.15 23.47
C PHE A 355 4.81 -0.69 22.06
N ILE A 356 4.14 -1.79 21.76
CA ILE A 356 4.17 -2.43 20.44
C ILE A 356 2.74 -2.52 19.93
N ALA A 357 2.40 -1.68 18.94
CA ALA A 357 1.10 -1.70 18.28
C ALA A 357 1.03 -2.86 17.28
N ASN A 358 -0.15 -3.47 17.15
CA ASN A 358 -0.41 -4.60 16.25
C ASN A 358 0.70 -5.69 16.26
N PRO A 359 1.07 -6.20 17.45
CA PRO A 359 2.27 -7.01 17.61
C PRO A 359 2.23 -8.34 16.83
N SER A 360 1.03 -8.91 16.65
CA SER A 360 0.83 -10.14 15.86
C SER A 360 0.46 -9.87 14.40
N GLN A 361 0.56 -8.62 13.93
CA GLN A 361 0.23 -8.21 12.56
C GLN A 361 -1.18 -8.67 12.12
N LYS A 362 -2.13 -8.55 13.05
CA LYS A 362 -3.56 -8.84 12.81
C LYS A 362 -4.19 -7.82 11.89
N PHE A 363 -3.74 -6.57 11.95
CA PHE A 363 -4.09 -5.54 10.98
C PHE A 363 -3.09 -5.49 9.84
N GLU A 364 -3.61 -5.32 8.64
CA GLU A 364 -2.82 -5.01 7.47
C GLU A 364 -2.52 -3.50 7.48
N GLU A 365 -1.23 -3.15 7.42
CA GLU A 365 -0.74 -1.77 7.52
C GLU A 365 0.22 -1.49 6.38
N SER A 366 0.39 -0.20 6.01
CA SER A 366 1.38 0.17 4.99
C SER A 366 2.83 0.04 5.49
N SER A 367 3.03 0.02 6.81
CA SER A 367 4.32 -0.15 7.46
C SER A 367 4.12 -0.86 8.81
N TYR A 368 5.10 -1.68 9.21
CA TYR A 368 5.20 -2.23 10.56
C TYR A 368 6.46 -1.76 11.29
N ASP A 369 7.36 -1.03 10.60
CA ASP A 369 8.69 -0.67 11.09
C ASP A 369 8.66 0.38 12.22
N ASN A 370 7.54 1.07 12.35
CA ASN A 370 7.24 2.17 13.25
C ASN A 370 6.21 1.79 14.33
N ASN A 371 5.83 0.53 14.45
CA ASN A 371 4.85 0.04 15.42
C ASN A 371 5.39 -0.02 16.87
N LYS A 372 6.57 0.52 17.15
CA LYS A 372 7.20 0.46 18.47
C LYS A 372 7.63 1.84 18.97
N SER A 373 7.28 2.14 20.22
CA SER A 373 7.83 3.27 20.98
C SER A 373 8.29 2.81 22.36
N SER A 374 9.09 3.63 23.04
CA SER A 374 9.48 3.36 24.42
C SER A 374 9.81 4.63 25.21
N VAL A 375 9.73 4.51 26.53
CA VAL A 375 10.28 5.47 27.49
C VAL A 375 11.31 4.76 28.36
N LEU A 376 12.49 5.34 28.46
CA LEU A 376 13.51 4.96 29.44
C LEU A 376 13.33 5.84 30.66
N PHE A 377 13.28 5.25 31.85
CA PHE A 377 13.06 5.99 33.08
C PHE A 377 13.85 5.44 34.26
N GLU A 378 14.19 6.32 35.19
CA GLU A 378 14.73 5.97 36.49
C GLU A 378 13.57 5.82 37.48
N LEU A 379 13.51 4.64 38.12
CA LEU A 379 12.55 4.29 39.16
C LEU A 379 13.21 4.43 40.54
N ASP A 380 12.62 5.24 41.41
CA ASP A 380 13.01 5.38 42.80
C ASP A 380 11.87 4.91 43.71
N MET A 381 11.96 3.66 44.16
CA MET A 381 10.98 3.02 45.04
C MET A 381 11.07 3.51 46.49
N GLN A 382 12.17 4.12 46.91
CA GLN A 382 12.28 4.67 48.28
C GLN A 382 11.48 5.96 48.40
N ASN A 383 11.52 6.80 47.36
CA ASN A 383 10.83 8.08 47.33
C ASN A 383 9.53 8.08 46.51
N PHE A 384 9.17 6.93 45.91
CA PHE A 384 8.04 6.78 44.98
C PHE A 384 8.08 7.80 43.83
N LYS A 385 9.23 7.90 43.16
CA LYS A 385 9.43 8.82 42.03
C LYS A 385 9.79 8.07 40.75
N VAL A 386 9.35 8.65 39.64
CA VAL A 386 9.77 8.26 38.29
C VAL A 386 10.35 9.48 37.61
N LYS A 387 11.47 9.31 36.93
CA LYS A 387 12.10 10.34 36.11
C LYS A 387 12.34 9.80 34.71
N ILE A 388 11.70 10.42 33.71
CA ILE A 388 11.96 10.08 32.30
C ILE A 388 13.38 10.52 31.94
N LEU A 389 14.13 9.59 31.35
CA LEU A 389 15.50 9.79 30.87
C LEU A 389 15.53 9.99 29.35
N GLU A 390 14.75 9.19 28.62
CA GLU A 390 14.69 9.23 27.15
C GLU A 390 13.34 8.76 26.62
N GLU A 391 12.90 9.35 25.52
CA GLU A 391 11.74 8.91 24.72
C GLU A 391 12.23 8.42 23.36
N THR A 392 11.61 7.38 22.80
CA THR A 392 11.96 6.83 21.49
C THR A 392 10.70 6.43 20.72
N PRO A 393 10.54 6.86 19.45
CA PRO A 393 11.38 7.82 18.73
C PRO A 393 11.21 9.26 19.26
N LYS A 394 12.15 10.15 18.91
CA LYS A 394 12.18 11.55 19.39
C LYS A 394 11.34 12.50 18.54
N ASP A 395 11.29 12.23 17.24
CA ASP A 395 10.62 13.09 16.26
C ASP A 395 9.21 12.56 15.98
N LEU A 396 8.29 12.88 16.88
CA LEU A 396 6.88 12.50 16.78
C LEU A 396 5.98 13.73 16.94
N PRO A 397 4.77 13.70 16.37
CA PRO A 397 3.87 14.84 16.47
C PRO A 397 3.36 15.05 17.90
N ALA A 398 3.04 16.30 18.21
CA ALA A 398 2.16 16.61 19.32
C ALA A 398 0.73 16.14 19.01
N VAL A 399 -0.05 15.89 20.05
CA VAL A 399 -1.48 15.56 19.94
C VAL A 399 -2.30 16.43 20.87
N GLU A 400 -3.50 16.78 20.44
CA GLU A 400 -4.51 17.49 21.23
C GLU A 400 -5.64 16.53 21.59
N HIS A 401 -5.98 16.41 22.87
CA HIS A 401 -7.08 15.55 23.32
C HIS A 401 -8.42 16.27 23.10
N ILE A 402 -9.28 15.69 22.25
CA ILE A 402 -10.57 16.30 21.88
C ILE A 402 -11.75 15.59 22.55
N TYR A 403 -11.70 14.25 22.60
CA TYR A 403 -12.80 13.40 23.09
C TYR A 403 -12.35 12.54 24.29
N GLU A 404 -11.98 13.20 25.38
CA GLU A 404 -11.44 12.56 26.58
C GLU A 404 -12.44 11.62 27.28
N GLU A 405 -13.73 11.98 27.27
CA GLU A 405 -14.79 11.21 27.90
C GLU A 405 -15.25 10.04 27.02
N GLN A 406 -15.60 8.92 27.64
CA GLN A 406 -16.34 7.87 26.97
C GLN A 406 -17.77 8.33 26.77
N VAL A 407 -18.12 8.62 25.51
CA VAL A 407 -19.51 8.87 25.13
C VAL A 407 -20.16 7.50 24.98
N PHE A 408 -20.91 7.07 26.00
CA PHE A 408 -21.65 5.80 25.99
C PHE A 408 -22.96 5.90 25.20
#